data_AF-A0A7H8N3M2-F1
#
_entry.id   AF-A0A7H8N3M2-F1
#
_cell.length_a   1.000
_cell.length_b   1.000
_cell.length_c   1.000
_cell.angle_alpha   90.00
_cell.angle_beta   90.00
_cell.angle_gamma   90.00
#
_symmetry.space_group_name_H-M   'P 1'
#
loop_
_entity.id
_entity.type
_entity.pdbx_description
1 polymer ?
#
loop_
_entity_poly.entity_id
_entity_poly.type
_entity_poly.pdbx_seq_one_letter_code
_entity_poly.pdbx_strand_id
1 'polypeptide(L)'
;MSASPPPTDASAHARGGAPTDAPKRPPRVPRPAPVPRVASPRVAELDRRRRRRDAAATNAVPDFWREVEAAGTPLVEPDPRGDPEHAVVTFLWRGTPATRSVLVLPNKVIDPRAPEHNLMERLPDSDVWHWSIRMRRDWQATYALCVDEGAPLSPSDPGYLAWLRGQGRPDPGNPHTLPRRWGGPPQSVVRLPAAPPDTAWQQRADVPRGTVSRHTVGCAGLGNERRVWVYEPARGAADAGPGTGARPEAEAGLPVLVLFDGEMWQPELGVATLLDNLIADGRVPPLVALLPESLDSDTRWTELACDDRFVDFLTDDLLPWATERWPLTTDPTRTVLAGQSLGGLMATYAAVRAPHRFGNALSQSGSFWWPDGTAAQWLASFVEATPAAPDRPVRCWLSAGEQEWVLLPANRRLPDVLRAQGYAAEYREFNGGHDYLCWRTELADGLTALLGPGREEEGRRGEPA
;
A
#
# COMPACT_ATOMS: atom_id res chain seq x y z
N MET A 1 -19.36 -34.33 24.00
CA MET A 1 -17.99 -34.03 24.43
C MET A 1 -17.13 -33.92 23.18
N SER A 2 -16.99 -32.69 22.66
CA SER A 2 -16.14 -32.40 21.51
C SER A 2 -14.79 -31.96 22.07
N ALA A 3 -13.75 -32.77 21.85
CA ALA A 3 -12.41 -32.45 22.30
C ALA A 3 -11.82 -31.39 21.37
N SER A 4 -11.47 -30.23 21.93
CA SER A 4 -10.62 -29.24 21.27
C SER A 4 -9.29 -29.90 20.88
N PRO A 5 -8.71 -29.54 19.71
CA PRO A 5 -7.38 -30.02 19.37
C PRO A 5 -6.35 -29.46 20.38
N PRO A 6 -5.26 -30.18 20.67
CA PRO A 6 -4.23 -29.70 21.58
C PRO A 6 -3.52 -28.48 20.98
N PRO A 7 -3.02 -27.55 21.81
CA PRO A 7 -2.19 -26.45 21.34
C PRO A 7 -0.93 -27.03 20.71
N THR A 8 -0.71 -26.76 19.42
CA THR A 8 0.57 -27.04 18.76
C THR A 8 1.64 -26.15 19.39
N ASP A 9 2.75 -26.76 19.78
CA ASP A 9 3.90 -26.09 20.41
C ASP A 9 4.60 -25.14 19.40
N ALA A 10 4.00 -23.97 19.20
CA ALA A 10 4.52 -22.90 18.34
C ALA A 10 5.80 -22.28 18.90
N SER A 11 6.09 -22.51 20.20
CA SER A 11 7.26 -21.94 20.89
C SER A 11 8.59 -22.59 20.45
N ALA A 12 8.55 -23.85 20.01
CA ALA A 12 9.74 -24.57 19.56
C ALA A 12 10.27 -24.05 18.21
N HIS A 13 9.39 -23.56 17.33
CA HIS A 13 9.78 -23.08 15.99
C HIS A 13 10.44 -21.69 15.97
N ALA A 14 10.25 -20.88 17.02
CA ALA A 14 10.80 -19.51 17.08
C ALA A 14 12.30 -19.46 17.42
N ARG A 15 12.87 -20.53 18.01
CA ARG A 15 14.30 -20.56 18.41
C ARG A 15 15.27 -20.89 17.26
N GLY A 16 14.75 -21.30 16.10
CA GLY A 16 15.53 -21.82 14.96
C GLY A 16 15.79 -20.83 13.82
N GLY A 17 15.56 -19.54 14.02
CA GLY A 17 15.60 -18.54 12.94
C GLY A 17 14.35 -18.58 12.05
N ALA A 18 14.27 -17.63 11.11
CA ALA A 18 13.19 -17.55 10.14
C ALA A 18 13.22 -18.77 9.17
N PRO A 19 12.05 -19.34 8.80
CA PRO A 19 11.98 -20.43 7.82
C PRO A 19 12.60 -20.09 6.46
N THR A 20 13.50 -20.94 5.96
CA THR A 20 14.24 -20.70 4.70
C THR A 20 13.55 -21.22 3.43
N ASP A 21 12.71 -22.26 3.53
CA ASP A 21 12.07 -22.93 2.38
C ASP A 21 10.55 -22.68 2.30
N ALA A 22 10.08 -21.58 2.87
CA ALA A 22 8.66 -21.23 2.86
C ALA A 22 8.17 -20.85 1.45
N PRO A 23 6.92 -21.18 1.07
CA PRO A 23 6.34 -20.70 -0.17
C PRO A 23 6.36 -19.17 -0.27
N LYS A 24 6.96 -18.63 -1.34
CA LYS A 24 7.03 -17.19 -1.67
C LYS A 24 5.69 -16.65 -2.22
N ARG A 25 4.60 -16.93 -1.52
CA ARG A 25 3.24 -16.50 -1.91
C ARG A 25 2.30 -16.44 -0.71
N PRO A 26 1.30 -15.55 -0.72
CA PRO A 26 0.27 -15.54 0.31
C PRO A 26 -0.61 -16.80 0.25
N PRO A 27 -1.26 -17.17 1.37
CA PRO A 27 -2.22 -18.25 1.42
C PRO A 27 -3.34 -18.04 0.40
N ARG A 28 -3.75 -19.11 -0.29
CA ARG A 28 -4.82 -19.03 -1.29
C ARG A 28 -6.19 -19.21 -0.64
N VAL A 29 -6.59 -18.36 0.30
CA VAL A 29 -7.92 -18.47 0.95
C VAL A 29 -9.02 -17.80 0.11
N PRO A 30 -10.23 -18.39 0.00
CA PRO A 30 -11.36 -17.75 -0.69
C PRO A 30 -11.71 -16.41 -0.08
N ARG A 31 -12.31 -15.52 -0.90
CA ARG A 31 -12.88 -14.29 -0.38
C ARG A 31 -14.04 -14.64 0.56
N PRO A 32 -14.16 -14.01 1.75
CA PRO A 32 -15.19 -14.35 2.73
C PRO A 32 -16.60 -13.92 2.30
N ALA A 33 -16.70 -12.89 1.46
CA ALA A 33 -17.95 -12.40 0.90
C ALA A 33 -17.80 -12.21 -0.61
N PRO A 34 -18.87 -12.44 -1.40
CA PRO A 34 -18.82 -12.20 -2.84
C PRO A 34 -18.49 -10.74 -3.14
N VAL A 35 -17.97 -10.50 -4.34
CA VAL A 35 -17.77 -9.14 -4.85
C VAL A 35 -19.13 -8.40 -4.84
N PRO A 36 -19.21 -7.15 -4.32
CA PRO A 36 -20.48 -6.44 -4.16
C PRO A 36 -21.00 -5.91 -5.51
N ARG A 37 -21.34 -6.82 -6.43
CA ARG A 37 -21.90 -6.54 -7.75
C ARG A 37 -23.23 -5.79 -7.62
N VAL A 38 -23.45 -4.83 -8.51
CA VAL A 38 -24.69 -4.05 -8.61
C VAL A 38 -24.90 -3.65 -10.07
N ALA A 39 -26.15 -3.38 -10.48
CA ALA A 39 -26.42 -2.80 -11.79
C ALA A 39 -26.04 -1.31 -11.80
N SER A 40 -25.44 -0.83 -12.90
CA SER A 40 -25.20 0.59 -13.13
C SER A 40 -26.52 1.31 -13.44
N PRO A 41 -26.90 2.35 -12.69
CA PRO A 41 -28.04 3.20 -13.03
C PRO A 41 -27.95 3.80 -14.44
N ARG A 42 -26.78 4.28 -14.87
CA ARG A 42 -26.53 4.87 -16.19
C ARG A 42 -26.61 3.85 -17.32
N VAL A 43 -26.03 2.66 -17.16
CA VAL A 43 -26.15 1.61 -18.19
C VAL A 43 -27.59 1.10 -18.28
N ALA A 44 -28.30 0.97 -17.15
CA ALA A 44 -29.71 0.62 -17.15
C ALA A 44 -30.56 1.68 -17.85
N GLU A 45 -30.28 2.97 -17.64
CA GLU A 45 -30.95 4.05 -18.35
C GLU A 45 -30.65 4.04 -19.85
N LEU A 46 -29.40 3.80 -20.25
CA LEU A 46 -29.03 3.59 -21.64
C LEU A 46 -29.84 2.44 -22.27
N ASP A 47 -29.96 1.29 -21.56
CA ASP A 47 -30.75 0.16 -22.02
C ASP A 47 -32.23 0.50 -22.20
N ARG A 48 -32.79 1.37 -21.34
CA ARG A 48 -34.16 1.86 -21.51
C ARG A 48 -34.29 2.80 -22.70
N ARG A 49 -33.36 3.75 -22.88
CA ARG A 49 -33.41 4.74 -23.97
C ARG A 49 -33.31 4.09 -25.35
N ARG A 50 -32.38 3.15 -25.52
CA ARG A 50 -32.18 2.46 -26.81
C ARG A 50 -33.34 1.56 -27.23
N ARG A 51 -34.16 1.10 -26.27
CA ARG A 51 -35.36 0.27 -26.53
C ARG A 51 -36.58 1.11 -26.93
N ARG A 52 -36.50 2.44 -26.83
CA ARG A 52 -37.55 3.33 -27.33
C ARG A 52 -37.61 3.22 -28.86
N ARG A 53 -38.80 3.38 -29.45
CA ARG A 53 -39.01 3.36 -30.90
C ARG A 53 -39.07 4.77 -31.46
N ASP A 54 -38.09 5.61 -31.10
CA ASP A 54 -37.99 7.01 -31.52
C ASP A 54 -36.59 7.33 -32.07
N ALA A 55 -36.43 8.51 -32.68
CA ALA A 55 -35.14 8.95 -33.21
C ALA A 55 -34.06 9.12 -32.12
N ALA A 56 -34.48 9.37 -30.87
CA ALA A 56 -33.56 9.50 -29.74
C ALA A 56 -32.90 8.15 -29.38
N ALA A 57 -33.58 7.03 -29.65
CA ALA A 57 -33.02 5.69 -29.44
C ALA A 57 -31.78 5.41 -30.30
N THR A 58 -31.73 5.92 -31.54
CA THR A 58 -30.57 5.75 -32.45
C THR A 58 -29.33 6.45 -31.95
N ASN A 59 -29.48 7.60 -31.29
CA ASN A 59 -28.35 8.37 -30.75
C ASN A 59 -27.97 7.99 -29.32
N ALA A 60 -28.73 7.12 -28.64
CA ALA A 60 -28.53 6.83 -27.23
C ALA A 60 -27.12 6.31 -26.89
N VAL A 61 -26.55 5.41 -27.71
CA VAL A 61 -25.19 4.87 -27.48
C VAL A 61 -24.10 5.90 -27.81
N PRO A 62 -24.12 6.60 -28.97
CA PRO A 62 -23.21 7.72 -29.22
C PRO A 62 -23.27 8.81 -28.15
N ASP A 63 -24.47 9.18 -27.69
CA ASP A 63 -24.67 10.19 -26.63
C ASP A 63 -24.06 9.73 -25.31
N PHE A 64 -24.28 8.46 -24.94
CA PHE A 64 -23.66 7.86 -23.77
C PHE A 64 -22.12 7.93 -23.83
N TRP A 65 -21.51 7.59 -24.97
CA TRP A 65 -20.05 7.68 -25.08
C TRP A 65 -19.54 9.12 -25.01
N ARG A 66 -20.25 10.09 -25.58
CA ARG A 66 -19.90 11.51 -25.41
C ARG A 66 -19.98 11.95 -23.96
N GLU A 67 -20.99 11.49 -23.21
CA GLU A 67 -21.11 11.76 -21.77
C GLU A 67 -19.98 11.09 -20.97
N VAL A 68 -19.59 9.86 -21.32
CA VAL A 68 -18.47 9.14 -20.69
C VAL A 68 -17.14 9.81 -21.01
N GLU A 69 -16.88 10.20 -22.25
CA GLU A 69 -15.67 10.90 -22.67
C GLU A 69 -15.53 12.25 -21.95
N ALA A 70 -16.64 12.95 -21.70
CA ALA A 70 -16.63 14.20 -20.93
C ALA A 70 -16.42 13.98 -19.41
N ALA A 71 -16.90 12.85 -18.86
CA ALA A 71 -16.82 12.56 -17.43
C ALA A 71 -15.55 11.81 -17.01
N GLY A 72 -14.94 11.05 -17.93
CA GLY A 72 -13.89 10.07 -17.65
C GLY A 72 -14.43 8.73 -17.13
N THR A 73 -13.52 7.77 -16.97
CA THR A 73 -13.80 6.44 -16.40
C THR A 73 -12.96 6.15 -15.15
N PRO A 74 -13.44 5.27 -14.24
CA PRO A 74 -14.77 4.65 -14.24
C PRO A 74 -15.86 5.68 -13.87
N LEU A 75 -17.12 5.39 -14.23
CA LEU A 75 -18.24 6.22 -13.79
C LEU A 75 -18.47 6.02 -12.28
N VAL A 76 -18.74 7.12 -11.57
CA VAL A 76 -19.17 7.11 -10.17
C VAL A 76 -20.60 7.63 -10.10
N GLU A 77 -21.50 6.80 -9.58
CA GLU A 77 -22.94 7.06 -9.58
C GLU A 77 -23.50 6.98 -8.16
N PRO A 78 -24.60 7.69 -7.85
CA PRO A 78 -25.29 7.55 -6.57
C PRO A 78 -25.70 6.10 -6.29
N ASP A 79 -25.70 5.70 -5.02
CA ASP A 79 -26.19 4.38 -4.64
C ASP A 79 -27.70 4.25 -4.94
N PRO A 80 -28.14 3.25 -5.72
CA PRO A 80 -29.56 3.03 -6.01
C PRO A 80 -30.41 2.73 -4.77
N ARG A 81 -29.78 2.41 -3.62
CA ARG A 81 -30.47 2.20 -2.34
C ARG A 81 -30.62 3.49 -1.52
N GLY A 82 -30.11 4.61 -2.01
CA GLY A 82 -30.18 5.92 -1.33
C GLY A 82 -29.22 6.06 -0.15
N ASP A 83 -28.23 5.18 0.00
CA ASP A 83 -27.22 5.28 1.06
C ASP A 83 -26.16 6.34 0.69
N PRO A 84 -26.06 7.45 1.44
CA PRO A 84 -25.15 8.54 1.11
C PRO A 84 -23.66 8.18 1.28
N GLU A 85 -23.36 7.11 2.02
CA GLU A 85 -22.00 6.63 2.28
C GLU A 85 -21.46 5.72 1.18
N HIS A 86 -22.33 5.30 0.24
CA HIS A 86 -21.96 4.40 -0.85
C HIS A 86 -22.17 5.04 -2.21
N ALA A 87 -21.44 4.51 -3.20
CA ALA A 87 -21.59 4.83 -4.60
C ALA A 87 -21.50 3.55 -5.44
N VAL A 88 -22.06 3.61 -6.64
CA VAL A 88 -21.82 2.62 -7.68
C VAL A 88 -20.62 3.06 -8.50
N VAL A 89 -19.66 2.16 -8.68
CA VAL A 89 -18.50 2.35 -9.55
C VAL A 89 -18.67 1.46 -10.77
N THR A 90 -18.74 2.08 -11.94
CA THR A 90 -18.97 1.38 -13.22
C THR A 90 -17.77 1.54 -14.13
N PHE A 91 -17.05 0.43 -14.27
CA PHE A 91 -15.97 0.27 -15.21
C PHE A 91 -16.55 0.02 -16.59
N LEU A 92 -15.94 0.63 -17.60
CA LEU A 92 -16.42 0.62 -18.97
C LEU A 92 -15.29 0.22 -19.93
N TRP A 93 -15.67 -0.45 -21.01
CA TRP A 93 -14.81 -0.67 -22.15
C TRP A 93 -15.60 -0.46 -23.44
N ARG A 94 -15.05 0.35 -24.35
CA ARG A 94 -15.62 0.56 -25.67
C ARG A 94 -15.11 -0.53 -26.61
N GLY A 95 -15.98 -1.50 -26.88
CA GLY A 95 -15.67 -2.68 -27.67
C GLY A 95 -15.46 -2.36 -29.15
N THR A 96 -14.69 -3.22 -29.80
CA THR A 96 -14.57 -3.31 -31.26
C THR A 96 -15.27 -4.59 -31.74
N PRO A 97 -15.50 -4.77 -33.05
CA PRO A 97 -15.97 -6.06 -33.58
C PRO A 97 -15.06 -7.24 -33.24
N ALA A 98 -13.79 -6.98 -32.89
CA ALA A 98 -12.83 -8.00 -32.47
C ALA A 98 -12.90 -8.32 -30.97
N THR A 99 -13.51 -7.46 -30.14
CA THR A 99 -13.60 -7.66 -28.69
C THR A 99 -14.45 -8.89 -28.36
N ARG A 100 -13.82 -9.92 -27.82
CA ARG A 100 -14.44 -11.20 -27.43
C ARG A 100 -14.78 -11.24 -25.95
N SER A 101 -13.90 -10.72 -25.10
CA SER A 101 -14.06 -10.68 -23.65
C SER A 101 -13.33 -9.49 -23.06
N VAL A 102 -13.85 -8.97 -21.96
CA VAL A 102 -13.17 -7.96 -21.15
C VAL A 102 -13.24 -8.39 -19.69
N LEU A 103 -12.13 -8.31 -18.98
CA LEU A 103 -12.02 -8.62 -17.56
C LEU A 103 -11.49 -7.38 -16.84
N VAL A 104 -12.16 -6.96 -15.76
CA VAL A 104 -11.71 -5.82 -14.95
C VAL A 104 -11.04 -6.30 -13.67
N LEU A 105 -9.89 -5.72 -13.34
CA LEU A 105 -9.08 -6.13 -12.18
C LEU A 105 -8.85 -4.97 -11.22
N PRO A 106 -9.84 -4.53 -10.42
CA PRO A 106 -9.59 -3.60 -9.33
C PRO A 106 -8.81 -4.29 -8.21
N ASN A 107 -7.83 -3.60 -7.64
CA ASN A 107 -6.91 -4.15 -6.67
C ASN A 107 -7.66 -4.82 -5.50
N LYS A 108 -7.42 -6.13 -5.30
CA LYS A 108 -8.02 -6.98 -4.26
C LYS A 108 -9.56 -7.02 -4.22
N VAL A 109 -10.25 -6.57 -5.25
CA VAL A 109 -11.70 -6.77 -5.39
C VAL A 109 -12.05 -8.06 -6.16
N ILE A 110 -11.07 -8.70 -6.81
CA ILE A 110 -11.22 -9.99 -7.49
C ILE A 110 -11.10 -11.18 -6.51
N ASP A 111 -11.89 -12.23 -6.73
CA ASP A 111 -11.63 -13.57 -6.17
C ASP A 111 -10.69 -14.36 -7.10
N PRO A 112 -9.44 -14.69 -6.69
CA PRO A 112 -8.50 -15.43 -7.52
C PRO A 112 -8.97 -16.84 -7.92
N ARG A 113 -9.93 -17.43 -7.18
CA ARG A 113 -10.49 -18.76 -7.44
C ARG A 113 -11.69 -18.73 -8.39
N ALA A 114 -12.33 -17.56 -8.56
CA ALA A 114 -13.47 -17.36 -9.45
C ALA A 114 -13.29 -16.08 -10.30
N PRO A 115 -12.21 -15.97 -11.10
CA PRO A 115 -11.90 -14.78 -11.89
C PRO A 115 -13.01 -14.43 -12.90
N GLU A 116 -13.84 -15.38 -13.30
CA GLU A 116 -15.00 -15.17 -14.18
C GLU A 116 -16.01 -14.15 -13.64
N HIS A 117 -16.11 -13.95 -12.32
CA HIS A 117 -16.99 -12.94 -11.73
C HIS A 117 -16.57 -11.49 -12.04
N ASN A 118 -15.36 -11.32 -12.58
CA ASN A 118 -14.81 -10.04 -13.01
C ASN A 118 -14.96 -9.81 -14.52
N LEU A 119 -15.56 -10.75 -15.27
CA LEU A 119 -15.86 -10.55 -16.69
C LEU A 119 -16.93 -9.45 -16.83
N MET A 120 -16.66 -8.52 -17.74
CA MET A 120 -17.60 -7.46 -18.07
C MET A 120 -18.75 -8.01 -18.91
N GLU A 121 -19.93 -7.47 -18.69
CA GLU A 121 -21.11 -7.77 -19.47
C GLU A 121 -21.17 -6.83 -20.68
N ARG A 122 -21.48 -7.36 -21.86
CA ARG A 122 -21.74 -6.54 -23.05
C ARG A 122 -23.22 -6.18 -23.07
N LEU A 123 -23.53 -4.90 -23.10
CA LEU A 123 -24.88 -4.43 -23.38
C LEU A 123 -25.25 -4.90 -24.82
N PRO A 124 -26.34 -5.67 -25.01
CA PRO A 124 -26.66 -6.27 -26.31
C PRO A 124 -26.66 -5.25 -27.45
N ASP A 125 -26.34 -5.64 -28.69
CA ASP A 125 -26.42 -4.75 -29.86
C ASP A 125 -25.67 -3.39 -29.72
N SER A 126 -24.62 -3.34 -28.89
CA SER A 126 -23.80 -2.14 -28.70
C SER A 126 -22.31 -2.49 -28.54
N ASP A 127 -21.47 -1.47 -28.48
CA ASP A 127 -20.04 -1.56 -28.12
C ASP A 127 -19.80 -1.32 -26.61
N VAL A 128 -20.85 -1.22 -25.79
CA VAL A 128 -20.73 -0.92 -24.35
C VAL A 128 -20.51 -2.20 -23.56
N TRP A 129 -19.29 -2.39 -23.06
CA TRP A 129 -18.98 -3.37 -22.04
C TRP A 129 -18.95 -2.70 -20.68
N HIS A 130 -19.56 -3.32 -19.67
CA HIS A 130 -19.64 -2.74 -18.33
C HIS A 130 -19.47 -3.78 -17.21
N TRP A 131 -18.92 -3.31 -16.08
CA TRP A 131 -18.86 -4.06 -14.84
C TRP A 131 -18.97 -3.08 -13.68
N SER A 132 -19.87 -3.33 -12.75
CA SER A 132 -20.19 -2.38 -11.67
C SER A 132 -20.19 -3.03 -10.29
N ILE A 133 -19.77 -2.24 -9.30
CA ILE A 133 -19.71 -2.60 -7.89
C ILE A 133 -20.24 -1.47 -7.02
N ARG A 134 -20.77 -1.82 -5.85
CA ARG A 134 -21.15 -0.87 -4.80
C ARG A 134 -20.02 -0.78 -3.78
N MET A 135 -19.48 0.41 -3.56
CA MET A 135 -18.38 0.67 -2.62
C MET A 135 -18.68 1.89 -1.74
N ARG A 136 -18.12 1.90 -0.52
CA ARG A 136 -18.15 3.07 0.36
C ARG A 136 -17.33 4.20 -0.26
N ARG A 137 -17.77 5.45 -0.12
CA ARG A 137 -17.27 6.61 -0.90
C ARG A 137 -15.84 7.05 -0.57
N ASP A 138 -15.24 6.47 0.46
CA ASP A 138 -13.83 6.64 0.81
C ASP A 138 -12.91 5.59 0.14
N TRP A 139 -13.46 4.71 -0.70
CA TRP A 139 -12.69 3.70 -1.41
C TRP A 139 -11.78 4.29 -2.50
N GLN A 140 -10.57 3.73 -2.60
CA GLN A 140 -9.67 3.96 -3.73
C GLN A 140 -8.95 2.67 -4.11
N ALA A 141 -8.61 2.53 -5.39
CA ALA A 141 -7.79 1.43 -5.89
C ALA A 141 -7.16 1.75 -7.24
N THR A 142 -6.05 1.08 -7.53
CA THR A 142 -5.59 0.87 -8.89
C THR A 142 -6.40 -0.26 -9.55
N TYR A 143 -6.50 -0.23 -10.86
CA TYR A 143 -7.12 -1.28 -11.65
C TYR A 143 -6.49 -1.40 -13.04
N ALA A 144 -6.78 -2.51 -13.70
CA ALA A 144 -6.46 -2.72 -15.12
C ALA A 144 -7.67 -3.33 -15.84
N LEU A 145 -7.74 -3.09 -17.15
CA LEU A 145 -8.66 -3.78 -18.05
C LEU A 145 -7.86 -4.79 -18.87
N CYS A 146 -8.29 -6.04 -18.83
CA CYS A 146 -7.72 -7.12 -19.62
C CYS A 146 -8.67 -7.43 -20.76
N VAL A 147 -8.21 -7.33 -21.99
CA VAL A 147 -9.09 -7.39 -23.16
C VAL A 147 -8.62 -8.47 -24.11
N ASP A 148 -9.55 -9.32 -24.54
CA ASP A 148 -9.35 -10.25 -25.65
C ASP A 148 -9.92 -9.63 -26.93
N GLU A 149 -9.03 -9.33 -27.88
CA GLU A 149 -9.37 -8.87 -29.23
C GLU A 149 -8.81 -9.80 -30.32
N GLY A 150 -8.55 -11.08 -30.00
CA GLY A 150 -7.95 -12.02 -30.94
C GLY A 150 -7.09 -13.12 -30.30
N ALA A 151 -7.47 -13.62 -29.13
CA ALA A 151 -6.70 -14.64 -28.43
C ALA A 151 -6.49 -15.91 -29.28
N PRO A 152 -5.31 -16.53 -29.22
CA PRO A 152 -5.07 -17.84 -29.83
C PRO A 152 -5.79 -18.99 -29.09
N LEU A 153 -6.39 -18.70 -27.93
CA LEU A 153 -7.13 -19.62 -27.07
C LEU A 153 -8.65 -19.43 -27.24
N SER A 154 -9.41 -20.52 -27.07
CA SER A 154 -10.87 -20.47 -26.95
C SER A 154 -11.27 -19.99 -25.55
N PRO A 155 -12.39 -19.25 -25.38
CA PRO A 155 -12.86 -18.85 -24.05
C PRO A 155 -13.22 -20.04 -23.14
N SER A 156 -13.45 -21.21 -23.73
CA SER A 156 -13.72 -22.47 -23.02
C SER A 156 -12.45 -23.15 -22.48
N ASP A 157 -11.26 -22.70 -22.87
CA ASP A 157 -10.01 -23.38 -22.49
C ASP A 157 -9.70 -23.14 -21.00
N PRO A 158 -9.28 -24.18 -20.23
CA PRO A 158 -8.96 -24.03 -18.81
C PRO A 158 -7.90 -22.96 -18.47
N GLY A 159 -7.02 -22.64 -19.44
CA GLY A 159 -5.99 -21.61 -19.30
C GLY A 159 -6.42 -20.20 -19.73
N TYR A 160 -7.61 -20.03 -20.33
CA TYR A 160 -8.03 -18.79 -20.97
C TYR A 160 -8.06 -17.60 -19.98
N LEU A 161 -8.72 -17.76 -18.83
CA LEU A 161 -8.80 -16.68 -17.83
C LEU A 161 -7.44 -16.36 -17.22
N ALA A 162 -6.55 -17.35 -17.10
CA ALA A 162 -5.18 -17.10 -16.65
C ALA A 162 -4.40 -16.26 -17.67
N TRP A 163 -4.52 -16.59 -18.97
CA TRP A 163 -3.94 -15.80 -20.05
C TRP A 163 -4.54 -14.39 -20.13
N LEU A 164 -5.86 -14.26 -20.05
CA LEU A 164 -6.57 -12.99 -20.14
C LEU A 164 -6.12 -12.03 -19.04
N ARG A 165 -6.01 -12.50 -17.79
CA ARG A 165 -5.46 -11.68 -16.68
C ARG A 165 -4.06 -11.13 -16.95
N GLY A 166 -3.27 -11.79 -17.80
CA GLY A 166 -1.95 -11.32 -18.24
C GLY A 166 -2.00 -10.18 -19.27
N GLN A 167 -3.15 -9.91 -19.88
CA GLN A 167 -3.34 -8.89 -20.93
C GLN A 167 -3.75 -7.52 -20.36
N GLY A 168 -3.39 -7.24 -19.10
CA GLY A 168 -3.81 -6.01 -18.41
C GLY A 168 -3.22 -4.76 -19.06
N ARG A 169 -4.09 -3.81 -19.39
CA ARG A 169 -3.74 -2.48 -19.88
C ARG A 169 -4.46 -1.38 -19.07
N PRO A 170 -3.95 -0.14 -19.11
CA PRO A 170 -4.66 1.00 -18.55
C PRO A 170 -6.02 1.18 -19.24
N ASP A 171 -6.98 1.68 -18.49
CA ASP A 171 -8.25 2.17 -19.01
C ASP A 171 -8.01 3.44 -19.85
N PRO A 172 -8.33 3.43 -21.16
CA PRO A 172 -8.08 4.56 -22.04
C PRO A 172 -8.95 5.78 -21.74
N GLY A 173 -10.07 5.62 -21.03
CA GLY A 173 -10.94 6.72 -20.60
C GLY A 173 -10.52 7.36 -19.28
N ASN A 174 -9.47 6.82 -18.62
CA ASN A 174 -9.01 7.29 -17.33
C ASN A 174 -7.64 7.98 -17.44
N PRO A 175 -7.57 9.31 -17.28
CA PRO A 175 -6.31 10.04 -17.37
C PRO A 175 -5.41 9.80 -16.15
N HIS A 176 -5.96 9.26 -15.06
CA HIS A 176 -5.23 9.04 -13.82
C HIS A 176 -4.63 7.65 -13.79
N THR A 177 -3.31 7.60 -13.68
CA THR A 177 -2.57 6.35 -13.61
C THR A 177 -1.52 6.36 -12.51
N LEU A 178 -1.08 5.17 -12.11
CA LEU A 178 -0.02 4.95 -11.15
C LEU A 178 1.02 3.99 -11.76
N PRO A 179 2.33 4.26 -11.63
CA PRO A 179 3.36 3.35 -12.12
C PRO A 179 3.33 2.01 -11.37
N ARG A 180 3.91 0.99 -11.99
CA ARG A 180 4.13 -0.32 -11.38
C ARG A 180 5.58 -0.47 -10.98
N ARG A 181 5.80 -1.17 -9.88
CA ARG A 181 7.14 -1.59 -9.48
C ARG A 181 7.75 -2.53 -10.51
N TRP A 182 9.03 -2.32 -10.83
CA TRP A 182 9.79 -3.06 -11.86
C TRP A 182 9.25 -2.92 -13.29
N GLY A 183 8.47 -1.85 -13.54
CA GLY A 183 8.03 -1.47 -14.89
C GLY A 183 6.76 -2.19 -15.37
N GLY A 184 6.55 -2.13 -16.68
CA GLY A 184 5.29 -2.51 -17.32
C GLY A 184 4.31 -1.34 -17.46
N PRO A 185 3.15 -1.56 -18.09
CA PRO A 185 2.17 -0.50 -18.27
C PRO A 185 1.63 -0.04 -16.91
N PRO A 186 1.38 1.27 -16.74
CA PRO A 186 0.85 1.78 -15.48
C PRO A 186 -0.57 1.23 -15.22
N GLN A 187 -1.07 1.43 -14.02
CA GLN A 187 -2.43 1.04 -13.64
C GLN A 187 -3.33 2.26 -13.60
N SER A 188 -4.57 2.14 -14.06
CA SER A 188 -5.56 3.20 -13.92
C SER A 188 -6.00 3.33 -12.47
N VAL A 189 -6.42 4.53 -12.07
CA VAL A 189 -6.77 4.86 -10.68
C VAL A 189 -8.25 5.17 -10.57
N VAL A 190 -8.93 4.52 -9.62
CA VAL A 190 -10.24 4.96 -9.14
C VAL A 190 -10.10 5.53 -7.73
N ARG A 191 -10.58 6.76 -7.54
CA ARG A 191 -10.66 7.46 -6.26
C ARG A 191 -12.08 7.97 -6.09
N LEU A 192 -12.81 7.47 -5.09
CA LEU A 192 -14.16 7.95 -4.83
C LEU A 192 -14.16 9.30 -4.10
N PRO A 193 -15.26 10.07 -4.14
CA PRO A 193 -15.25 11.47 -3.72
C PRO A 193 -14.85 11.75 -2.27
N ALA A 194 -14.99 10.78 -1.36
CA ALA A 194 -14.59 10.89 0.04
C ALA A 194 -13.30 10.12 0.36
N ALA A 195 -12.62 9.59 -0.66
CA ALA A 195 -11.34 8.90 -0.46
C ALA A 195 -10.29 9.91 0.01
N PRO A 196 -9.26 9.46 0.75
CA PRO A 196 -8.23 10.36 1.27
C PRO A 196 -7.64 11.25 0.17
N PRO A 197 -7.39 12.54 0.41
CA PRO A 197 -6.83 13.42 -0.61
C PRO A 197 -5.38 13.03 -0.94
N ASP A 198 -4.94 13.30 -2.17
CA ASP A 198 -3.55 13.12 -2.59
C ASP A 198 -2.72 14.41 -2.54
N THR A 199 -3.23 15.45 -1.88
CA THR A 199 -2.63 16.79 -1.81
C THR A 199 -1.18 16.78 -1.34
N ALA A 200 -0.84 15.94 -0.36
CA ALA A 200 0.52 15.81 0.15
C ALA A 200 1.51 15.28 -0.91
N TRP A 201 1.03 14.70 -2.01
CA TRP A 201 1.86 14.21 -3.11
C TRP A 201 1.90 15.15 -4.32
N GLN A 202 1.14 16.25 -4.28
CA GLN A 202 1.12 17.23 -5.35
C GLN A 202 2.25 18.23 -5.15
N GLN A 203 2.95 18.56 -6.23
CA GLN A 203 4.01 19.55 -6.19
C GLN A 203 3.43 20.94 -5.88
N ARG A 204 3.91 21.56 -4.81
CA ARG A 204 3.54 22.90 -4.39
C ARG A 204 4.62 23.91 -4.79
N ALA A 205 4.21 25.07 -5.29
CA ALA A 205 5.14 26.11 -5.77
C ALA A 205 5.80 26.88 -4.62
N ASP A 206 5.11 26.97 -3.49
CA ASP A 206 5.51 27.67 -2.25
C ASP A 206 6.36 26.81 -1.31
N VAL A 207 6.50 25.51 -1.58
CA VAL A 207 7.22 24.57 -0.72
C VAL A 207 8.69 24.44 -1.16
N PRO A 208 9.66 24.73 -0.27
CA PRO A 208 11.07 24.47 -0.52
C PRO A 208 11.31 22.99 -0.83
N ARG A 209 12.15 22.72 -1.84
CA ARG A 209 12.43 21.36 -2.29
C ARG A 209 13.70 20.81 -1.70
N GLY A 210 13.61 19.61 -1.15
CA GLY A 210 14.74 18.77 -0.86
C GLY A 210 15.43 18.27 -2.12
N THR A 211 16.50 17.51 -1.91
CA THR A 211 17.29 16.92 -2.99
C THR A 211 17.33 15.41 -2.85
N VAL A 212 17.24 14.70 -3.97
CA VAL A 212 17.44 13.26 -4.02
C VAL A 212 18.75 12.97 -4.73
N SER A 213 19.65 12.28 -4.03
CA SER A 213 20.88 11.72 -4.61
C SER A 213 20.79 10.20 -4.68
N ARG A 214 21.54 9.57 -5.59
CA ARG A 214 21.56 8.12 -5.78
C ARG A 214 22.96 7.59 -5.52
N HIS A 215 23.05 6.57 -4.68
CA HIS A 215 24.30 5.96 -4.24
C HIS A 215 24.25 4.45 -4.44
N THR A 216 25.42 3.81 -4.37
CA THR A 216 25.56 2.36 -4.29
C THR A 216 26.16 2.03 -2.93
N VAL A 217 25.54 1.08 -2.21
CA VAL A 217 26.00 0.61 -0.90
C VAL A 217 26.27 -0.88 -0.98
N GLY A 218 27.48 -1.29 -0.58
CA GLY A 218 27.87 -2.68 -0.49
C GLY A 218 27.20 -3.37 0.70
N CYS A 219 26.81 -4.62 0.52
CA CYS A 219 26.14 -5.45 1.53
C CYS A 219 26.93 -6.75 1.68
N ALA A 220 28.07 -6.72 2.38
CA ALA A 220 29.00 -7.86 2.41
C ALA A 220 28.35 -9.13 2.95
N GLY A 221 27.51 -9.01 3.99
CA GLY A 221 26.77 -10.14 4.58
C GLY A 221 25.70 -10.75 3.67
N LEU A 222 25.22 -9.99 2.68
CA LEU A 222 24.23 -10.43 1.68
C LEU A 222 24.87 -10.85 0.35
N GLY A 223 26.17 -10.60 0.17
CA GLY A 223 26.90 -10.92 -1.06
C GLY A 223 26.45 -10.09 -2.27
N ASN A 224 25.90 -8.90 -2.05
CA ASN A 224 25.44 -8.00 -3.10
C ASN A 224 25.78 -6.53 -2.81
N GLU A 225 25.51 -5.68 -3.78
CA GLU A 225 25.44 -4.23 -3.61
C GLU A 225 24.07 -3.77 -4.10
N ARG A 226 23.57 -2.65 -3.56
CA ARG A 226 22.27 -2.12 -3.98
C ARG A 226 22.29 -0.62 -4.14
N ARG A 227 21.41 -0.12 -4.99
CA ARG A 227 21.15 1.31 -5.09
C ARG A 227 20.40 1.77 -3.84
N VAL A 228 20.77 2.95 -3.37
CA VAL A 228 20.08 3.67 -2.30
C VAL A 228 19.80 5.07 -2.79
N TRP A 229 18.52 5.46 -2.85
CA TRP A 229 18.17 6.86 -3.01
C TRP A 229 18.20 7.52 -1.64
N VAL A 230 18.83 8.69 -1.56
CA VAL A 230 18.91 9.48 -0.34
C VAL A 230 18.21 10.81 -0.57
N TYR A 231 17.14 11.04 0.19
CA TYR A 231 16.47 12.34 0.24
C TYR A 231 17.07 13.17 1.37
N GLU A 232 17.42 14.41 1.06
CA GLU A 232 17.85 15.44 1.99
C GLU A 232 16.81 16.58 1.99
N PRO A 233 16.43 17.11 3.15
CA PRO A 233 15.45 18.19 3.21
C PRO A 233 16.03 19.48 2.65
N ALA A 234 15.17 20.41 2.23
CA ALA A 234 15.60 21.72 1.73
C ALA A 234 16.52 22.44 2.73
N ARG A 235 17.56 23.12 2.23
CA ARG A 235 18.45 23.93 3.09
C ARG A 235 17.64 25.00 3.83
N GLY A 236 17.90 25.16 5.12
CA GLY A 236 17.15 26.08 5.99
C GLY A 236 15.83 25.52 6.53
N ALA A 237 15.30 24.39 6.00
CA ALA A 237 14.19 23.69 6.65
C ALA A 237 14.62 23.13 8.01
N ALA A 238 15.88 22.68 8.12
CA ALA A 238 16.53 22.30 9.37
C ALA A 238 16.59 23.44 10.41
N ASP A 239 16.49 24.70 9.98
CA ASP A 239 16.55 25.89 10.85
C ASP A 239 15.15 26.51 11.12
N ALA A 240 14.10 26.02 10.44
CA ALA A 240 12.76 26.60 10.40
C ALA A 240 11.73 25.87 11.29
N GLY A 241 12.19 25.00 12.20
CA GLY A 241 11.32 24.34 13.18
C GLY A 241 10.51 25.35 14.01
N PRO A 242 9.27 25.02 14.41
CA PRO A 242 8.41 25.96 15.12
C PRO A 242 8.95 26.26 16.52
N GLY A 243 9.56 27.44 16.67
CA GLY A 243 9.27 28.38 17.76
C GLY A 243 9.35 27.90 19.22
N THR A 244 10.12 26.88 19.58
CA THR A 244 10.46 26.60 20.97
C THR A 244 11.91 27.00 21.23
N GLY A 245 12.10 28.13 21.89
CA GLY A 245 13.39 28.49 22.43
C GLY A 245 13.79 27.49 23.52
N ALA A 246 14.53 26.44 23.17
CA ALA A 246 15.45 25.71 24.04
C ALA A 246 16.27 24.63 23.29
N ARG A 247 17.45 25.05 22.80
CA ARG A 247 18.74 24.30 22.72
C ARG A 247 18.94 23.26 21.59
N PRO A 248 20.23 22.98 21.25
CA PRO A 248 20.79 23.09 19.90
C PRO A 248 20.55 21.84 19.06
N GLU A 249 19.67 21.93 18.07
CA GLU A 249 19.39 20.84 17.10
C GLU A 249 20.63 20.40 16.30
N ALA A 250 21.66 21.23 16.24
CA ALA A 250 22.95 20.93 15.61
C ALA A 250 23.74 19.78 16.28
N GLU A 251 23.46 19.41 17.53
CA GLU A 251 24.16 18.32 18.24
C GLU A 251 23.45 16.95 18.20
N ALA A 252 22.15 16.89 17.87
CA ALA A 252 21.35 15.65 17.98
C ALA A 252 21.16 14.88 16.66
N GLY A 253 21.63 15.41 15.54
CA GLY A 253 21.45 14.83 14.21
C GLY A 253 20.00 14.82 13.72
N LEU A 254 19.80 14.65 12.41
CA LEU A 254 18.50 14.57 11.76
C LEU A 254 17.84 13.20 12.00
N PRO A 255 16.50 13.13 12.16
CA PRO A 255 15.76 11.88 12.13
C PRO A 255 16.03 11.12 10.84
N VAL A 256 15.95 9.79 10.92
CA VAL A 256 16.22 8.90 9.79
C VAL A 256 14.97 8.11 9.45
N LEU A 257 14.58 8.15 8.19
CA LEU A 257 13.59 7.23 7.61
C LEU A 257 14.32 6.23 6.73
N VAL A 258 14.24 4.94 7.02
CA VAL A 258 14.60 3.89 6.06
C VAL A 258 13.32 3.36 5.43
N LEU A 259 13.12 3.64 4.15
CA LEU A 259 11.91 3.25 3.41
C LEU A 259 12.25 2.16 2.39
N PHE A 260 11.80 0.94 2.67
CA PHE A 260 12.04 -0.22 1.79
C PHE A 260 11.28 -0.12 0.46
N ASP A 261 11.67 -0.95 -0.50
CA ASP A 261 11.21 -0.89 -1.89
C ASP A 261 11.54 0.47 -2.54
N GLY A 262 12.76 0.95 -2.29
CA GLY A 262 13.19 2.30 -2.62
C GLY A 262 12.99 2.66 -4.09
N GLU A 263 13.16 1.70 -5.00
CA GLU A 263 13.00 1.92 -6.44
C GLU A 263 11.56 2.27 -6.84
N MET A 264 10.56 1.90 -6.04
CA MET A 264 9.17 2.26 -6.26
C MET A 264 8.85 3.62 -5.64
N TRP A 265 9.31 3.87 -4.42
CA TRP A 265 9.07 5.16 -3.77
C TRP A 265 9.81 6.31 -4.44
N GLN A 266 10.99 6.02 -5.02
CA GLN A 266 11.81 6.96 -5.76
C GLN A 266 12.60 6.22 -6.88
N PRO A 267 12.49 6.61 -8.16
CA PRO A 267 11.82 7.80 -8.66
C PRO A 267 10.33 7.64 -8.99
N GLU A 268 9.79 6.42 -9.03
CA GLU A 268 8.48 6.17 -9.66
C GLU A 268 7.31 6.93 -9.01
N LEU A 269 7.22 6.93 -7.68
CA LEU A 269 6.15 7.64 -6.95
C LEU A 269 6.52 9.07 -6.53
N GLY A 270 7.80 9.45 -6.60
CA GLY A 270 8.26 10.79 -6.23
C GLY A 270 8.07 11.14 -4.75
N VAL A 271 8.39 10.22 -3.82
CA VAL A 271 8.21 10.40 -2.37
C VAL A 271 8.88 11.64 -1.79
N ALA A 272 9.90 12.20 -2.46
CA ALA A 272 10.48 13.49 -2.08
C ALA A 272 9.43 14.60 -1.97
N THR A 273 8.44 14.65 -2.87
CA THR A 273 7.35 15.64 -2.83
C THR A 273 6.48 15.46 -1.57
N LEU A 274 6.24 14.21 -1.16
CA LEU A 274 5.54 13.95 0.09
C LEU A 274 6.34 14.51 1.28
N LEU A 275 7.62 14.18 1.35
CA LEU A 275 8.46 14.60 2.48
C LEU A 275 8.60 16.11 2.55
N ASP A 276 8.82 16.78 1.41
CA ASP A 276 8.86 18.24 1.29
C ASP A 276 7.58 18.88 1.87
N ASN A 277 6.41 18.39 1.44
CA ASN A 277 5.13 18.91 1.88
C ASN A 277 4.87 18.64 3.37
N LEU A 278 5.18 17.44 3.88
CA LEU A 278 5.02 17.14 5.31
C LEU A 278 5.93 17.98 6.20
N ILE A 279 7.16 18.28 5.75
CA ILE A 279 8.10 19.15 6.46
C ILE A 279 7.61 20.59 6.43
N ALA A 280 7.21 21.10 5.27
CA ALA A 280 6.71 22.47 5.12
C ALA A 280 5.42 22.72 5.93
N ASP A 281 4.56 21.71 6.06
CA ASP A 281 3.34 21.77 6.88
C ASP A 281 3.61 21.54 8.37
N GLY A 282 4.88 21.33 8.78
CA GLY A 282 5.25 21.06 10.18
C GLY A 282 4.71 19.74 10.74
N ARG A 283 4.24 18.84 9.86
CA ARG A 283 3.69 17.53 10.25
C ARG A 283 4.78 16.53 10.66
N VAL A 284 5.97 16.68 10.10
CA VAL A 284 7.19 15.96 10.50
C VAL A 284 8.36 16.93 10.57
N PRO A 285 9.36 16.70 11.44
CA PRO A 285 10.59 17.46 11.41
C PRO A 285 11.37 17.19 10.11
N PRO A 286 12.27 18.10 9.71
CA PRO A 286 13.27 17.83 8.68
C PRO A 286 13.99 16.51 8.97
N LEU A 287 14.08 15.62 7.98
CA LEU A 287 14.63 14.27 8.12
C LEU A 287 15.42 13.87 6.87
N VAL A 288 16.35 12.92 7.04
CA VAL A 288 17.00 12.24 5.90
C VAL A 288 16.30 10.91 5.67
N ALA A 289 15.92 10.64 4.42
CA ALA A 289 15.35 9.34 4.05
C ALA A 289 16.35 8.52 3.23
N LEU A 290 16.58 7.28 3.65
CA LEU A 290 17.38 6.27 2.97
C LEU A 290 16.43 5.25 2.34
N LEU A 291 16.49 5.08 1.03
CA LEU A 291 15.56 4.24 0.28
C LEU A 291 16.34 3.13 -0.42
N PRO A 292 16.65 2.01 0.27
CA PRO A 292 17.36 0.90 -0.34
C PRO A 292 16.47 0.17 -1.35
N GLU A 293 17.06 -0.12 -2.50
CA GLU A 293 16.47 -0.95 -3.54
C GLU A 293 16.32 -2.41 -3.07
N SER A 294 15.25 -3.11 -3.50
CA SER A 294 15.10 -4.56 -3.22
C SER A 294 15.52 -5.49 -4.36
N LEU A 295 16.19 -4.93 -5.36
CA LEU A 295 16.79 -5.56 -6.53
C LEU A 295 15.76 -6.21 -7.45
N ASP A 296 15.31 -7.41 -7.11
CA ASP A 296 14.36 -8.21 -7.87
C ASP A 296 13.41 -8.96 -6.92
N SER A 297 12.42 -9.65 -7.50
CA SER A 297 11.41 -10.37 -6.72
C SER A 297 12.00 -11.45 -5.82
N ASP A 298 12.93 -12.25 -6.32
CA ASP A 298 13.45 -13.39 -5.58
C ASP A 298 14.35 -12.94 -4.43
N THR A 299 15.22 -11.97 -4.70
CA THR A 299 16.09 -11.33 -3.72
C THR A 299 15.25 -10.64 -2.64
N ARG A 300 14.23 -9.87 -3.03
CA ARG A 300 13.30 -9.25 -2.07
C ARG A 300 12.65 -10.27 -1.14
N TRP A 301 12.19 -11.40 -1.66
CA TRP A 301 11.59 -12.47 -0.83
C TRP A 301 12.59 -13.08 0.13
N THR A 302 13.82 -13.32 -0.32
CA THR A 302 14.88 -13.89 0.51
C THR A 302 15.24 -12.92 1.63
N GLU A 303 15.46 -11.65 1.32
CA GLU A 303 16.00 -10.68 2.26
C GLU A 303 14.93 -10.11 3.20
N LEU A 304 13.73 -9.78 2.71
CA LEU A 304 12.70 -9.11 3.53
C LEU A 304 11.79 -10.08 4.31
N ALA A 305 11.97 -11.39 4.19
CA ALA A 305 11.24 -12.39 4.97
C ALA A 305 11.95 -12.71 6.30
N CYS A 306 12.12 -11.69 7.13
CA CYS A 306 12.77 -11.80 8.46
C CYS A 306 14.19 -12.39 8.43
N ASP A 307 14.98 -12.12 7.38
CA ASP A 307 16.38 -12.53 7.31
C ASP A 307 17.25 -11.63 8.19
N ASP A 308 17.96 -12.23 9.16
CA ASP A 308 18.86 -11.51 10.06
C ASP A 308 19.96 -10.76 9.30
N ARG A 309 20.45 -11.30 8.18
CA ARG A 309 21.51 -10.67 7.39
C ARG A 309 21.06 -9.34 6.79
N PHE A 310 19.75 -9.18 6.55
CA PHE A 310 19.22 -7.90 6.11
C PHE A 310 19.13 -6.91 7.28
N VAL A 311 18.84 -7.37 8.50
CA VAL A 311 18.92 -6.52 9.70
C VAL A 311 20.36 -6.05 9.92
N ASP A 312 21.33 -6.94 9.79
CA ASP A 312 22.76 -6.63 9.90
C ASP A 312 23.18 -5.61 8.82
N PHE A 313 22.72 -5.77 7.57
CA PHE A 313 22.93 -4.76 6.52
C PHE A 313 22.40 -3.38 6.96
N LEU A 314 21.22 -3.30 7.60
CA LEU A 314 20.68 -2.03 8.06
C LEU A 314 21.53 -1.41 9.17
N THR A 315 21.96 -2.20 10.15
CA THR A 315 22.68 -1.71 11.35
C THR A 315 24.16 -1.46 11.11
N ASP A 316 24.80 -2.31 10.31
CA ASP A 316 26.27 -2.41 10.24
C ASP A 316 26.82 -1.85 8.92
N ASP A 317 26.01 -1.83 7.85
CA ASP A 317 26.43 -1.29 6.55
C ASP A 317 25.73 0.05 6.24
N LEU A 318 24.39 0.05 6.13
CA LEU A 318 23.63 1.19 5.60
C LEU A 318 23.68 2.43 6.51
N LEU A 319 23.36 2.28 7.79
CA LEU A 319 23.34 3.40 8.73
C LEU A 319 24.73 3.95 9.03
N PRO A 320 25.78 3.13 9.24
CA PRO A 320 27.15 3.63 9.36
C PRO A 320 27.60 4.38 8.11
N TRP A 321 27.40 3.81 6.92
CA TRP A 321 27.69 4.47 5.65
C TRP A 321 27.00 5.84 5.52
N ALA A 322 25.75 5.94 5.96
CA ALA A 322 25.00 7.19 5.89
C ALA A 322 25.46 8.21 6.95
N THR A 323 25.82 7.77 8.16
CA THR A 323 26.27 8.66 9.25
C THR A 323 27.62 9.32 8.95
N GLU A 324 28.46 8.70 8.11
CA GLU A 324 29.70 9.32 7.60
C GLU A 324 29.45 10.50 6.64
N ARG A 325 28.24 10.59 6.05
CA ARG A 325 27.91 11.51 4.94
C ARG A 325 26.89 12.57 5.33
N TRP A 326 26.01 12.26 6.26
CA TRP A 326 24.95 13.15 6.74
C TRP A 326 24.94 13.20 8.27
N PRO A 327 24.52 14.32 8.88
CA PRO A 327 24.46 14.46 10.33
C PRO A 327 23.23 13.73 10.87
N LEU A 328 23.27 12.40 10.94
CA LEU A 328 22.14 11.55 11.32
C LEU A 328 22.08 11.30 12.83
N THR A 329 20.86 11.17 13.37
CA THR A 329 20.66 10.78 14.77
C THR A 329 21.05 9.31 15.01
N THR A 330 21.63 9.04 16.17
CA THR A 330 21.80 7.67 16.71
C THR A 330 20.67 7.27 17.66
N ASP A 331 19.80 8.22 18.04
CA ASP A 331 18.64 7.95 18.88
C ASP A 331 17.63 7.03 18.15
N PRO A 332 17.33 5.84 18.68
CA PRO A 332 16.36 4.93 18.06
C PRO A 332 14.96 5.54 17.96
N THR A 333 14.55 6.39 18.91
CA THR A 333 13.21 6.99 18.92
C THR A 333 12.96 7.95 17.75
N ARG A 334 14.04 8.37 17.06
CA ARG A 334 14.02 9.23 15.88
C ARG A 334 14.43 8.50 14.60
N THR A 335 14.46 7.17 14.64
CA THR A 335 14.76 6.30 13.50
C THR A 335 13.54 5.45 13.16
N VAL A 336 13.04 5.56 11.93
CA VAL A 336 11.85 4.86 11.42
C VAL A 336 12.26 3.85 10.35
N LEU A 337 11.86 2.60 10.52
CA LEU A 337 11.80 1.63 9.44
C LEU A 337 10.38 1.62 8.86
N ALA A 338 10.25 1.78 7.55
CA ALA A 338 8.97 1.80 6.87
C ALA A 338 8.96 0.85 5.68
N GLY A 339 7.85 0.13 5.49
CA GLY A 339 7.70 -0.74 4.33
C GLY A 339 6.30 -1.31 4.16
N GLN A 340 6.08 -1.89 2.98
CA GLN A 340 4.81 -2.43 2.55
C GLN A 340 4.93 -3.94 2.32
N SER A 341 3.90 -4.71 2.63
CA SER A 341 3.93 -6.17 2.40
C SER A 341 5.10 -6.83 3.14
N LEU A 342 6.06 -7.45 2.45
CA LEU A 342 7.31 -7.95 3.04
C LEU A 342 8.15 -6.85 3.68
N GLY A 343 8.16 -5.63 3.13
CA GLY A 343 8.84 -4.50 3.76
C GLY A 343 8.23 -4.19 5.14
N GLY A 344 6.91 -4.29 5.29
CA GLY A 344 6.24 -4.10 6.58
C GLY A 344 6.53 -5.23 7.58
N LEU A 345 6.65 -6.46 7.07
CA LEU A 345 7.12 -7.62 7.83
C LEU A 345 8.55 -7.38 8.37
N MET A 346 9.49 -7.05 7.48
CA MET A 346 10.88 -6.77 7.83
C MET A 346 11.02 -5.56 8.76
N ALA A 347 10.30 -4.45 8.51
CA ALA A 347 10.38 -3.24 9.33
C ALA A 347 9.99 -3.54 10.78
N THR A 348 8.93 -4.32 10.97
CA THR A 348 8.47 -4.72 12.31
C THR A 348 9.46 -5.71 12.94
N TYR A 349 9.95 -6.70 12.18
CA TYR A 349 10.94 -7.66 12.65
C TYR A 349 12.24 -6.99 13.12
N ALA A 350 12.83 -6.15 12.27
CA ALA A 350 14.07 -5.45 12.55
C ALA A 350 13.94 -4.50 13.75
N ALA A 351 12.80 -3.82 13.92
CA ALA A 351 12.57 -2.98 15.09
C ALA A 351 12.52 -3.78 16.40
N VAL A 352 11.86 -4.94 16.40
CA VAL A 352 11.84 -5.86 17.55
C VAL A 352 13.23 -6.46 17.80
N ARG A 353 13.98 -6.79 16.74
CA ARG A 353 15.27 -7.47 16.80
C ARG A 353 16.42 -6.55 17.22
N ALA A 354 16.42 -5.31 16.74
CA ALA A 354 17.46 -4.30 16.99
C ALA A 354 16.85 -2.99 17.56
N PRO A 355 16.18 -3.05 18.73
CA PRO A 355 15.48 -1.89 19.32
C PRO A 355 16.43 -0.78 19.78
N HIS A 356 17.72 -1.09 19.92
CA HIS A 356 18.76 -0.11 20.24
C HIS A 356 19.04 0.85 19.07
N ARG A 357 18.65 0.48 17.84
CA ARG A 357 18.83 1.32 16.65
C ARG A 357 17.52 1.78 16.02
N PHE A 358 16.48 0.96 16.09
CA PHE A 358 15.19 1.24 15.45
C PHE A 358 14.09 1.34 16.52
N GLY A 359 13.66 2.56 16.83
CA GLY A 359 12.59 2.82 17.79
C GLY A 359 11.21 2.92 17.15
N ASN A 360 11.11 2.93 15.82
CA ASN A 360 9.82 3.03 15.15
C ASN A 360 9.72 2.10 13.94
N ALA A 361 8.60 1.38 13.83
CA ALA A 361 8.23 0.58 12.67
C ALA A 361 6.91 1.07 12.07
N LEU A 362 6.89 1.35 10.77
CA LEU A 362 5.72 1.68 9.99
C LEU A 362 5.46 0.54 8.98
N SER A 363 4.43 -0.26 9.23
CA SER A 363 4.05 -1.39 8.39
C SER A 363 2.73 -1.12 7.67
N GLN A 364 2.75 -1.30 6.36
CA GLN A 364 1.56 -1.13 5.51
C GLN A 364 1.24 -2.46 4.84
N SER A 365 0.07 -3.00 5.12
CA SER A 365 -0.38 -4.31 4.65
C SER A 365 0.67 -5.40 4.90
N GLY A 366 1.24 -5.44 6.10
CA GLY A 366 2.36 -6.31 6.45
C GLY A 366 2.08 -7.77 6.15
N SER A 367 3.05 -8.48 5.58
CA SER A 367 2.93 -9.92 5.26
C SER A 367 3.04 -10.80 6.52
N PHE A 368 2.34 -10.44 7.59
CA PHE A 368 2.37 -11.12 8.89
C PHE A 368 1.71 -12.49 8.88
N TRP A 369 1.06 -12.88 7.77
CA TRP A 369 0.64 -14.26 7.53
C TRP A 369 1.85 -15.18 7.35
N TRP A 370 3.00 -14.65 6.92
CA TRP A 370 4.15 -15.43 6.51
C TRP A 370 4.72 -16.28 7.66
N PRO A 371 5.22 -17.49 7.36
CA PRO A 371 5.08 -18.23 6.09
C PRO A 371 3.67 -18.83 5.88
N ASP A 372 3.36 -19.29 4.67
CA ASP A 372 2.17 -20.15 4.47
C ASP A 372 2.49 -21.58 4.95
N GLY A 373 1.67 -22.16 5.84
CA GLY A 373 1.85 -23.53 6.35
C GLY A 373 1.88 -23.65 7.88
N THR A 374 2.57 -24.67 8.40
CA THR A 374 2.59 -25.00 9.83
C THR A 374 3.28 -23.97 10.71
N ALA A 375 4.21 -23.20 10.13
CA ALA A 375 4.91 -22.12 10.82
C ALA A 375 4.25 -20.76 10.61
N ALA A 376 2.99 -20.71 10.14
CA ALA A 376 2.33 -19.46 9.78
C ALA A 376 2.30 -18.43 10.90
N GLN A 377 2.34 -17.15 10.48
CA GLN A 377 2.46 -16.02 11.39
C GLN A 377 3.71 -16.10 12.28
N TRP A 378 4.83 -16.50 11.69
CA TRP A 378 6.09 -16.72 12.41
C TRP A 378 6.53 -15.50 13.20
N LEU A 379 6.37 -14.28 12.65
CA LEU A 379 6.73 -13.04 13.36
C LEU A 379 5.96 -12.88 14.67
N ALA A 380 4.67 -13.24 14.70
CA ALA A 380 3.89 -13.16 15.93
C ALA A 380 4.44 -14.13 16.98
N SER A 381 4.76 -15.37 16.60
CA SER A 381 5.39 -16.35 17.48
C SER A 381 6.78 -15.91 17.97
N PHE A 382 7.56 -15.26 17.10
CA PHE A 382 8.86 -14.67 17.46
C PHE A 382 8.70 -13.57 18.51
N VAL A 383 7.73 -12.67 18.33
CA VAL A 383 7.42 -11.63 19.31
C VAL A 383 6.93 -12.24 20.63
N GLU A 384 6.05 -13.23 20.60
CA GLU A 384 5.57 -13.95 21.80
C GLU A 384 6.69 -14.63 22.58
N ALA A 385 7.72 -15.13 21.89
CA ALA A 385 8.89 -15.75 22.50
C ALA A 385 9.92 -14.72 23.03
N THR A 386 9.82 -13.46 22.62
CA THR A 386 10.68 -12.39 23.14
C THR A 386 10.25 -12.06 24.57
N PRO A 387 11.15 -12.05 25.57
CA PRO A 387 10.76 -11.78 26.96
C PRO A 387 10.03 -10.45 27.09
N ALA A 388 8.85 -10.43 27.70
CA ALA A 388 8.08 -9.21 27.94
C ALA A 388 8.87 -8.23 28.83
N ALA A 389 8.80 -6.94 28.52
CA ALA A 389 9.33 -5.87 29.36
C ALA A 389 8.38 -4.66 29.26
N PRO A 390 8.09 -3.95 30.36
CA PRO A 390 7.29 -2.73 30.30
C PRO A 390 8.02 -1.65 29.50
N ASP A 391 7.24 -0.76 28.89
CA ASP A 391 7.69 0.50 28.26
C ASP A 391 8.85 0.33 27.27
N ARG A 392 8.75 -0.67 26.39
CA ARG A 392 9.76 -0.87 25.36
C ARG A 392 9.81 0.34 24.44
N PRO A 393 11.02 0.77 24.01
CA PRO A 393 11.21 2.00 23.25
C PRO A 393 10.65 1.94 21.82
N VAL A 394 10.23 0.75 21.36
CA VAL A 394 9.75 0.55 19.99
C VAL A 394 8.26 0.84 19.88
N ARG A 395 7.92 1.73 18.94
CA ARG A 395 6.55 2.08 18.55
C ARG A 395 6.24 1.53 17.16
N CYS A 396 5.12 0.85 17.02
CA CYS A 396 4.66 0.25 15.77
C CYS A 396 3.40 0.97 15.26
N TRP A 397 3.45 1.47 14.04
CA TRP A 397 2.29 1.95 13.29
C TRP A 397 1.94 0.93 12.20
N LEU A 398 0.79 0.28 12.34
CA LEU A 398 0.38 -0.83 11.51
C LEU A 398 -0.91 -0.47 10.75
N SER A 399 -0.95 -0.72 9.46
CA SER A 399 -2.14 -0.48 8.62
C SER A 399 -2.40 -1.66 7.69
N ALA A 400 -3.66 -1.92 7.34
CA ALA A 400 -4.02 -2.89 6.29
C ALA A 400 -5.33 -2.48 5.59
N GLY A 401 -5.49 -2.88 4.34
CA GLY A 401 -6.66 -2.59 3.53
C GLY A 401 -7.82 -3.55 3.81
N GLU A 402 -9.03 -3.01 3.89
CA GLU A 402 -10.27 -3.78 4.10
C GLU A 402 -10.50 -4.86 3.02
N GLN A 403 -9.98 -4.66 1.80
CA GLN A 403 -10.10 -5.64 0.71
C GLN A 403 -9.05 -6.75 0.77
N GLU A 404 -8.16 -6.75 1.76
CA GLU A 404 -7.04 -7.68 1.89
C GLU A 404 -7.34 -8.89 2.79
N TRP A 405 -8.48 -9.57 2.57
CA TRP A 405 -9.01 -10.60 3.48
C TRP A 405 -8.01 -11.71 3.87
N VAL A 406 -7.06 -12.03 3.01
CA VAL A 406 -5.99 -13.01 3.27
C VAL A 406 -5.04 -12.56 4.39
N LEU A 407 -4.76 -11.25 4.43
CA LEU A 407 -3.74 -10.64 5.28
C LEU A 407 -4.35 -10.11 6.59
N LEU A 408 -5.63 -9.72 6.57
CA LEU A 408 -6.31 -9.05 7.68
C LEU A 408 -6.25 -9.82 9.00
N PRO A 409 -6.48 -11.14 9.08
CA PRO A 409 -6.40 -11.86 10.35
C PRO A 409 -5.03 -11.72 11.03
N ALA A 410 -3.95 -11.82 10.27
CA ALA A 410 -2.61 -11.68 10.81
C ALA A 410 -2.28 -10.22 11.20
N ASN A 411 -2.75 -9.25 10.41
CA ASN A 411 -2.59 -7.82 10.70
C ASN A 411 -3.42 -7.35 11.89
N ARG A 412 -4.57 -7.98 12.18
CA ARG A 412 -5.36 -7.74 13.38
C ARG A 412 -4.75 -8.36 14.64
N ARG A 413 -4.11 -9.53 14.52
CA ARG A 413 -3.51 -10.25 15.67
C ARG A 413 -2.21 -9.60 16.15
N LEU A 414 -1.31 -9.23 15.23
CA LEU A 414 0.04 -8.78 15.60
C LEU A 414 0.08 -7.56 16.56
N PRO A 415 -0.78 -6.53 16.41
CA PRO A 415 -0.81 -5.40 17.35
C PRO A 415 -1.06 -5.84 18.80
N ASP A 416 -1.95 -6.81 19.01
CA ASP A 416 -2.26 -7.32 20.36
C ASP A 416 -1.08 -8.12 20.93
N VAL A 417 -0.41 -8.92 20.09
CA VAL A 417 0.81 -9.64 20.45
C VAL A 417 1.93 -8.66 20.84
N LEU A 418 2.13 -7.59 20.06
CA LEU A 418 3.12 -6.54 20.37
C LEU A 418 2.81 -5.84 21.71
N ARG A 419 1.55 -5.44 21.93
CA ARG A 419 1.13 -4.80 23.19
C ARG A 419 1.31 -5.72 24.39
N ALA A 420 0.98 -7.00 24.26
CA ALA A 420 1.19 -7.98 25.31
C ALA A 420 2.66 -8.14 25.71
N GLN A 421 3.59 -7.84 24.79
CA GLN A 421 5.04 -7.87 25.02
C GLN A 421 5.63 -6.52 25.44
N GLY A 422 4.78 -5.51 25.66
CA GLY A 422 5.15 -4.18 26.15
C GLY A 422 5.56 -3.16 25.09
N TYR A 423 5.31 -3.45 23.80
CA TYR A 423 5.50 -2.51 22.70
C TYR A 423 4.27 -1.61 22.53
N ALA A 424 4.48 -0.33 22.19
CA ALA A 424 3.38 0.51 21.73
C ALA A 424 3.01 0.13 20.29
N ALA A 425 1.76 -0.24 20.05
CA ALA A 425 1.29 -0.58 18.70
C ALA A 425 -0.06 0.09 18.41
N GLU A 426 -0.14 0.77 17.27
CA GLU A 426 -1.35 1.36 16.70
C GLU A 426 -1.73 0.57 15.46
N TYR A 427 -3.02 0.27 15.28
CA TYR A 427 -3.52 -0.48 14.13
C TYR A 427 -4.71 0.23 13.48
N ARG A 428 -4.71 0.29 12.15
CA ARG A 428 -5.74 0.93 11.36
C ARG A 428 -6.11 0.11 10.13
N GLU A 429 -7.36 0.25 9.72
CA GLU A 429 -7.84 -0.30 8.45
C GLU A 429 -8.24 0.85 7.53
N PHE A 430 -7.89 0.74 6.25
CA PHE A 430 -8.25 1.70 5.22
C PHE A 430 -9.11 1.05 4.13
N ASN A 431 -9.98 1.83 3.50
CA ASN A 431 -10.83 1.31 2.43
C ASN A 431 -10.07 1.18 1.10
N GLY A 432 -9.35 0.08 0.97
CA GLY A 432 -8.51 -0.19 -0.18
C GLY A 432 -7.97 -1.62 -0.18
N GLY A 433 -7.04 -1.86 -1.10
CA GLY A 433 -6.38 -3.16 -1.30
C GLY A 433 -4.88 -3.14 -0.99
N HIS A 434 -4.16 -4.07 -1.63
CA HIS A 434 -2.70 -4.21 -1.53
C HIS A 434 -2.05 -3.31 -2.58
N ASP A 435 -2.06 -2.00 -2.32
CA ASP A 435 -1.96 -1.00 -3.36
C ASP A 435 -1.12 0.22 -2.94
N TYR A 436 -0.12 0.57 -3.77
CA TYR A 436 0.69 1.77 -3.58
C TYR A 436 -0.15 3.06 -3.55
N LEU A 437 -1.29 3.10 -4.24
CA LEU A 437 -2.22 4.22 -4.15
C LEU A 437 -2.68 4.47 -2.71
N CYS A 438 -2.99 3.39 -1.99
CA CYS A 438 -3.43 3.45 -0.60
C CYS A 438 -2.25 3.71 0.32
N TRP A 439 -1.14 2.98 0.13
CA TRP A 439 0.06 3.12 0.95
C TRP A 439 0.67 4.52 0.91
N ARG A 440 0.50 5.27 -0.18
CA ARG A 440 0.86 6.70 -0.25
C ARG A 440 0.21 7.55 0.85
N THR A 441 -1.05 7.25 1.19
CA THR A 441 -1.79 7.95 2.27
C THR A 441 -1.30 7.48 3.63
N GLU A 442 -1.26 6.16 3.82
CA GLU A 442 -0.88 5.55 5.09
C GLU A 442 0.57 5.87 5.50
N LEU A 443 1.46 6.11 4.52
CA LEU A 443 2.85 6.52 4.76
C LEU A 443 2.89 7.92 5.39
N ALA A 444 2.11 8.86 4.85
CA ALA A 444 2.04 10.22 5.36
C ALA A 444 1.54 10.26 6.81
N ASP A 445 0.47 9.51 7.10
CA ASP A 445 -0.15 9.47 8.42
C ASP A 445 0.73 8.74 9.45
N GLY A 446 1.35 7.62 9.06
CA GLY A 446 2.29 6.90 9.91
C GLY A 446 3.54 7.72 10.26
N LEU A 447 4.13 8.41 9.28
CA LEU A 447 5.27 9.30 9.54
C LEU A 447 4.88 10.45 10.47
N THR A 448 3.72 11.07 10.24
CA THR A 448 3.19 12.14 11.12
C THR A 448 3.00 11.62 12.55
N ALA A 449 2.48 10.41 12.74
CA ALA A 449 2.25 9.86 14.07
C ALA A 449 3.53 9.45 14.81
N LEU A 450 4.55 8.99 14.08
CA LEU A 450 5.80 8.50 14.67
C LEU A 450 6.80 9.64 14.92
N LEU A 451 6.89 10.61 14.01
CA LEU A 451 7.89 11.69 14.06
C LEU A 451 7.31 13.09 14.30
N GLY A 452 5.99 13.28 14.17
CA GLY A 452 5.38 14.59 14.38
C GLY A 452 5.52 15.10 15.81
N PRO A 453 5.36 16.42 16.04
CA PRO A 453 5.42 16.99 17.38
C PRO A 453 4.35 16.33 18.26
N GLY A 454 4.76 15.79 19.40
CA GLY A 454 3.88 15.04 20.30
C GLY A 454 2.65 15.85 20.70
N ARG A 455 1.48 15.20 20.81
CA ARG A 455 0.21 15.81 21.26
C ARG A 455 0.22 16.34 22.71
N GLU A 456 1.35 16.34 23.39
CA GLU A 456 1.46 16.71 24.82
C GLU A 456 1.36 18.23 25.08
N GLU A 457 1.43 19.09 24.06
CA GLU A 457 1.36 20.54 24.27
C GLU A 457 -0.07 21.13 24.35
N GLU A 458 -1.10 20.43 23.87
CA GLU A 458 -2.50 20.93 23.97
C GLU A 458 -3.08 20.82 25.38
N GLY A 459 -2.54 19.94 26.23
CA GLY A 459 -3.00 19.76 27.62
C GLY A 459 -2.45 20.77 28.63
N ARG A 460 -1.42 21.56 28.29
CA ARG A 460 -0.75 22.50 29.21
C ARG A 460 -1.16 23.97 29.07
N ARG A 461 -2.02 24.31 28.10
CA ARG A 461 -2.54 25.68 27.91
C ARG A 461 -3.93 25.91 28.52
N GLY A 462 -4.36 25.05 29.43
CA GLY A 462 -5.72 25.03 29.96
C GLY A 462 -5.83 25.13 31.48
N GLU A 463 -5.07 26.00 32.15
CA GLU A 463 -5.44 26.47 33.50
C GLU A 463 -5.21 27.99 33.57
N PRO A 464 -6.27 28.81 33.65
CA PRO A 464 -6.15 30.23 33.97
C PRO A 464 -5.94 30.39 35.49
N ALA A 465 -4.97 31.24 35.84
CA ALA A 465 -4.79 31.77 37.19
C ALA A 465 -5.94 32.69 37.62
#